data_AF-K1T4R5-F1
#
_entry.id   AF-K1T4R5-F1
#
_cell.length_a   1.000
_cell.length_b   1.000
_cell.length_c   1.000
_cell.angle_alpha   90.00
_cell.angle_beta   90.00
_cell.angle_gamma   90.00
#
_symmetry.space_group_name_H-M   'P 1'
#
loop_
_entity.id
_entity.type
_entity.pdbx_description
1 polymer ?
#
loop_
_entity_poly.entity_id
_entity_poly.type
_entity_poly.pdbx_seq_one_letter_code
_entity_poly.pdbx_strand_id
1 'polypeptide(L)'
;MSEEELLDVWRRLIEGEIDVLVCTTLIETGVDVPNCNTLIIENADCMGLAQLHQLRGRVGRTNRRAYAYFTFRRGKVLSEIATKRLDAIREFTRFGSGFRIAMKDLEIRGAGSVLGQSQSGHLASVGYDMYIKLLNEAILKQQGKAPE
;
A
#
# COMPACT_ATOMS: atom_id res chain seq x y z
N MET A 1 10.63 -5.65 25.38
CA MET A 1 10.77 -4.25 25.82
C MET A 1 9.56 -3.89 26.63
N SER A 2 9.75 -3.19 27.74
CA SER A 2 8.66 -2.55 28.48
C SER A 2 8.14 -1.33 27.71
N GLU A 3 6.97 -0.82 28.10
CA GLU A 3 6.38 0.38 27.50
C GLU A 3 7.24 1.64 27.76
N GLU A 4 7.84 1.74 28.96
CA GLU A 4 8.74 2.82 29.33
C GLU A 4 10.01 2.85 28.46
N GLU A 5 10.60 1.69 28.17
CA GLU A 5 11.75 1.59 27.27
C GLU A 5 11.41 2.04 25.85
N LEU A 6 10.20 1.73 25.38
CA LEU A 6 9.72 2.12 24.05
C LEU A 6 9.55 3.63 23.95
N LEU A 7 8.96 4.26 24.98
CA LEU A 7 8.79 5.71 25.06
C LEU A 7 10.14 6.45 25.10
N ASP A 8 11.12 5.92 25.83
CA ASP A 8 12.47 6.52 25.88
C ASP A 8 13.14 6.46 24.49
N VAL A 9 13.09 5.31 23.82
CA VAL A 9 13.63 5.18 22.45
C VAL A 9 12.96 6.15 21.48
N TRP A 10 11.64 6.33 21.58
CA TRP A 10 10.91 7.29 20.75
C TRP A 10 11.32 8.73 21.02
N ARG A 11 11.46 9.09 22.30
CA ARG A 11 11.89 10.43 22.70
C ARG A 11 13.25 10.76 22.08
N ARG A 12 14.21 9.85 22.22
CA ARG A 12 15.57 9.99 21.70
C ARG A 12 15.61 10.06 20.16
N LEU A 13 14.72 9.36 19.47
CA LEU A 13 14.55 9.49 18.00
C LEU A 13 14.00 10.86 17.60
N ILE A 14 13.02 11.39 18.33
CA ILE A 14 12.41 12.69 18.04
C ILE A 14 13.39 13.83 18.34
N GLU A 15 14.16 13.72 19.42
CA GLU A 15 15.20 14.69 19.81
C GLU A 15 16.45 14.62 18.92
N GLY A 16 16.56 13.59 18.07
CA GLY A 16 17.66 13.42 17.12
C GLY A 16 18.92 12.81 17.73
N GLU A 17 18.81 12.17 18.89
CA GLU A 17 19.91 11.39 19.48
C GLU A 17 20.09 10.04 18.79
N ILE A 18 19.04 9.53 18.14
CA ILE A 18 19.04 8.31 17.35
C ILE A 18 18.76 8.70 15.90
N ASP A 19 19.69 8.38 14.99
CA ASP A 19 19.50 8.62 13.55
C ASP A 19 18.78 7.47 12.85
N VAL A 20 18.94 6.24 13.35
CA VAL A 20 18.44 5.01 12.72
C VAL A 20 17.73 4.14 13.76
N LEU A 21 16.44 3.91 13.55
CA LEU A 21 15.62 2.97 14.33
C LEU A 21 15.40 1.67 13.54
N VAL A 22 15.84 0.55 14.12
CA VAL A 22 15.54 -0.79 13.60
C VAL A 22 14.38 -1.36 14.41
N CYS A 23 13.29 -1.70 13.73
CA CYS A 23 12.07 -2.16 14.38
C CYS A 23 11.34 -3.26 13.60
N THR A 24 10.49 -4.01 14.29
CA THR A 24 9.53 -4.91 13.66
C THR A 24 8.27 -4.17 13.24
N THR A 25 7.41 -4.83 12.48
CA THR A 25 6.12 -4.30 12.00
C THR A 25 5.17 -3.88 13.12
N LEU A 26 5.35 -4.40 14.33
CA LEU A 26 4.46 -4.22 15.48
C LEU A 26 4.55 -2.83 16.12
N ILE A 27 5.42 -1.95 15.62
CA ILE A 27 5.46 -0.54 16.02
C ILE A 27 4.34 0.25 15.28
N GLU A 28 3.18 -0.38 15.10
CA GLU A 28 2.09 0.11 14.26
C GLU A 28 1.28 1.25 14.92
N THR A 29 1.45 1.52 16.21
CA THR A 29 0.57 2.47 16.91
C THR A 29 1.11 3.89 16.91
N GLY A 30 0.55 4.72 16.04
CA GLY A 30 0.25 6.13 16.33
C GLY A 30 1.39 7.14 16.47
N VAL A 31 2.65 6.72 16.54
CA VAL A 31 3.78 7.65 16.68
C VAL A 31 4.17 8.18 15.30
N ASP A 32 3.78 9.42 15.03
CA ASP A 32 4.18 10.16 13.84
C ASP A 32 5.54 10.80 14.10
N VAL A 33 6.57 10.41 13.35
CA VAL A 33 7.90 11.01 13.47
C VAL A 33 8.17 11.87 12.24
N PRO A 34 7.88 13.19 12.30
CA PRO A 34 8.01 14.09 11.15
C PRO A 34 9.46 14.19 10.65
N ASN A 35 10.43 13.87 11.51
CA ASN A 35 11.86 13.95 11.24
C ASN A 35 12.33 12.79 10.34
N CYS A 36 11.61 11.66 10.34
CA CYS A 36 11.95 10.48 9.55
C CYS A 36 11.44 10.64 8.12
N ASN A 37 12.38 10.75 7.17
CA ASN A 37 12.09 10.90 5.74
C ASN A 37 12.44 9.66 4.91
N THR A 38 13.07 8.65 5.51
CA THR A 38 13.54 7.45 4.83
C THR A 38 13.02 6.21 5.52
N LEU A 39 12.34 5.35 4.76
CA LEU A 39 11.85 4.06 5.21
C LEU A 39 12.58 2.94 4.45
N ILE A 40 13.06 1.94 5.17
CA ILE A 40 13.61 0.72 4.59
C ILE A 40 12.83 -0.46 5.13
N ILE A 41 12.18 -1.22 4.24
CA ILE A 41 11.45 -2.42 4.59
C ILE A 41 12.24 -3.63 4.08
N GLU A 42 12.66 -4.46 5.03
CA GLU A 42 13.27 -5.75 4.74
C GLU A 42 12.19 -6.79 4.41
N ASN A 43 12.45 -7.64 3.42
CA ASN A 43 11.55 -8.73 3.00
C ASN A 43 10.12 -8.25 2.69
N ALA A 44 10.01 -7.14 1.97
CA ALA A 44 8.73 -6.52 1.59
C ALA A 44 7.81 -7.47 0.79
N ASP A 45 8.39 -8.45 0.10
CA ASP A 45 7.68 -9.48 -0.66
C ASP A 45 6.84 -10.42 0.22
N CYS A 46 7.16 -10.53 1.52
CA CYS A 46 6.39 -11.30 2.48
C CYS A 46 5.19 -10.52 3.07
N MET A 47 5.04 -9.23 2.75
CA MET A 47 4.03 -8.36 3.35
C MET A 47 2.79 -8.20 2.46
N GLY A 48 1.66 -7.89 3.09
CA GLY A 48 0.44 -7.52 2.37
C GLY A 48 0.56 -6.14 1.73
N LEU A 49 -0.10 -5.92 0.58
CA LEU A 49 -0.08 -4.63 -0.11
C LEU A 49 -0.61 -3.48 0.77
N ALA A 50 -1.66 -3.76 1.54
CA ALA A 50 -2.23 -2.79 2.50
C ALA A 50 -1.22 -2.38 3.59
N GLN A 51 -0.47 -3.34 4.14
CA GLN A 51 0.55 -3.08 5.16
C GLN A 51 1.70 -2.24 4.60
N LEU A 52 2.20 -2.60 3.41
CA LEU A 52 3.22 -1.82 2.71
C LEU A 52 2.77 -0.38 2.45
N HIS A 53 1.50 -0.20 2.08
CA HIS A 53 0.92 1.12 1.88
C HIS A 53 0.82 1.93 3.17
N GLN A 54 0.36 1.32 4.27
CA GLN A 54 0.28 1.96 5.58
C GLN A 54 1.65 2.39 6.09
N LEU A 55 2.66 1.50 5.99
CA LEU A 55 4.03 1.81 6.39
C LEU A 55 4.62 2.95 5.55
N ARG A 56 4.44 2.92 4.23
CA ARG A 56 4.86 4.00 3.33
C ARG A 56 4.21 5.34 3.72
N GLY A 57 2.95 5.33 4.11
CA GLY A 57 2.20 6.54 4.50
C GLY A 57 2.69 7.22 5.79
N ARG A 58 3.59 6.57 6.55
CA ARG A 58 4.20 7.17 7.76
C ARG A 58 5.36 8.11 7.45
N VAL A 59 5.90 8.03 6.25
CA VAL A 59 7.07 8.81 5.84
C VAL A 59 6.65 9.78 4.74
N GLY A 60 7.21 10.99 4.76
CA GLY A 60 6.85 12.03 3.79
C GLY A 60 5.64 12.88 4.17
N ARG A 61 5.47 13.14 5.48
CA ARG A 61 4.45 14.07 6.02
C ARG A 61 4.91 15.52 6.08
N THR A 62 6.18 15.78 5.74
CA THR A 62 6.74 17.12 5.65
C THR A 62 6.88 17.57 4.20
N ASN A 63 7.19 18.84 3.96
CA ASN A 63 7.41 19.38 2.62
C ASN A 63 8.77 18.94 1.98
N ARG A 64 9.47 18.00 2.62
CA ARG A 64 10.73 17.42 2.12
C ARG A 64 10.44 16.12 1.38
N ARG A 65 11.25 15.84 0.36
CA ARG A 65 11.17 14.54 -0.33
C ARG A 65 11.46 13.41 0.65
N ALA A 66 10.61 12.40 0.60
CA ALA A 66 10.74 11.17 1.36
C ALA A 66 11.04 10.00 0.43
N TYR A 67 11.72 8.99 0.97
CA TYR A 67 12.13 7.79 0.26
C TYR A 67 11.64 6.55 0.98
N ALA A 68 11.14 5.56 0.23
CA ALA A 68 10.77 4.26 0.76
C ALA A 68 11.40 3.17 -0.09
N TYR A 69 12.23 2.33 0.53
CA TYR A 69 12.94 1.23 -0.08
C TYR A 69 12.29 -0.08 0.33
N PHE A 70 11.70 -0.78 -0.64
CA PHE A 70 11.13 -2.11 -0.47
C PHE A 70 12.16 -3.13 -0.94
N THR A 71 12.76 -3.88 -0.01
CA THR A 71 13.85 -4.81 -0.30
C THR A 71 13.37 -6.26 -0.16
N PHE A 72 14.03 -7.18 -0.87
CA PHE A 72 13.80 -8.62 -0.79
C PHE A 72 15.13 -9.35 -0.97
N ARG A 73 15.19 -10.63 -0.58
CA ARG A 73 16.44 -11.40 -0.63
C ARG A 73 16.98 -11.50 -2.06
N ARG A 74 18.27 -11.20 -2.22
CA ARG A 74 18.98 -11.34 -3.50
C ARG A 74 18.93 -12.79 -3.97
N GLY A 75 18.57 -13.01 -5.23
CA GLY A 75 18.45 -14.35 -5.82
C GLY A 75 17.15 -15.09 -5.48
N LYS A 76 16.23 -14.49 -4.73
CA LYS A 76 14.90 -15.05 -4.49
C LYS A 76 14.05 -14.94 -5.76
N VAL A 77 13.49 -16.06 -6.20
CA VAL A 77 12.43 -16.05 -7.22
C VAL A 77 11.16 -15.56 -6.56
N LEU A 78 10.69 -14.38 -6.96
CA LEU A 78 9.44 -13.82 -6.46
C LEU A 78 8.27 -14.55 -7.10
N SER A 79 7.21 -14.80 -6.32
CA SER A 79 5.96 -15.27 -6.91
C SER A 79 5.37 -14.17 -7.79
N GLU A 80 4.55 -14.56 -8.76
CA GLU A 80 3.85 -13.60 -9.63
C GLU A 80 3.01 -12.61 -8.81
N ILE A 81 2.38 -13.11 -7.73
CA ILE A 81 1.60 -12.32 -6.78
C ILE A 81 2.50 -11.30 -6.06
N ALA A 82 3.65 -11.71 -5.53
CA ALA A 82 4.57 -10.82 -4.83
C ALA A 82 5.12 -9.72 -5.76
N THR A 83 5.46 -10.09 -7.00
CA THR A 83 5.92 -9.15 -8.03
C THR A 83 4.84 -8.11 -8.33
N LYS A 84 3.60 -8.54 -8.63
CA LYS A 84 2.47 -7.63 -8.88
C LYS A 84 2.20 -6.69 -7.70
N ARG A 85 2.35 -7.14 -6.45
CA ARG A 85 2.19 -6.29 -5.26
C ARG A 85 3.29 -5.23 -5.18
N LEU A 86 4.55 -5.62 -5.38
CA LEU A 86 5.70 -4.71 -5.35
C LEU A 86 5.66 -3.68 -6.49
N ASP A 87 5.14 -4.06 -7.65
CA ASP A 87 4.93 -3.12 -8.76
C ASP A 87 3.76 -2.17 -8.47
N ALA A 88 2.65 -2.68 -7.95
CA ALA A 88 1.50 -1.86 -7.57
C ALA A 88 1.89 -0.77 -6.54
N ILE A 89 2.67 -1.11 -5.51
CA ILE A 89 3.10 -0.11 -4.51
C ILE A 89 4.02 0.97 -5.11
N ARG A 90 4.79 0.66 -6.16
CA ARG A 90 5.63 1.60 -6.90
C ARG A 90 4.83 2.51 -7.82
N GLU A 91 3.77 2.01 -8.45
CA GLU A 91 2.91 2.79 -9.36
C GLU A 91 1.98 3.74 -8.59
N PHE A 92 1.42 3.29 -7.46
CA PHE A 92 0.46 4.08 -6.68
C PHE A 92 1.14 5.03 -5.70
N THR A 93 1.99 5.93 -6.19
CA THR A 93 2.78 6.89 -5.40
C THR A 93 2.08 8.20 -5.07
N ARG A 94 0.93 8.51 -5.72
CA ARG A 94 0.21 9.76 -5.46
C ARG A 94 -0.68 9.68 -4.22
N PHE A 95 -0.63 10.73 -3.39
CA PHE A 95 -1.55 10.96 -2.28
C PHE A 95 -3.01 10.80 -2.74
N GLY A 96 -3.85 10.10 -1.96
CA GLY A 96 -5.22 9.73 -2.35
C GLY A 96 -5.33 8.38 -3.10
N SER A 97 -4.25 7.61 -3.22
CA SER A 97 -4.26 6.28 -3.85
C SER A 97 -4.86 5.15 -3.00
N GLY A 98 -5.28 5.40 -1.76
CA GLY A 98 -5.75 4.36 -0.84
C GLY A 98 -6.88 3.49 -1.41
N PHE A 99 -7.84 4.13 -2.09
CA PHE A 99 -8.92 3.43 -2.78
C PHE A 99 -8.39 2.54 -3.93
N ARG A 100 -7.51 3.08 -4.79
CA ARG A 100 -6.91 2.31 -5.91
C ARG A 100 -6.07 1.14 -5.43
N ILE A 101 -5.39 1.29 -4.30
CA ILE A 101 -4.58 0.23 -3.69
C ILE A 101 -5.46 -0.87 -3.10
N ALA A 102 -6.55 -0.50 -2.42
CA ALA A 102 -7.54 -1.47 -1.95
C ALA A 102 -8.15 -2.24 -3.13
N MET A 103 -8.46 -1.56 -4.23
CA MET A 103 -8.95 -2.20 -5.46
C MET A 103 -7.92 -3.16 -6.06
N LYS A 104 -6.64 -2.77 -6.12
CA LYS A 104 -5.58 -3.63 -6.66
C LYS A 104 -5.30 -4.83 -5.75
N ASP A 105 -5.36 -4.65 -4.42
CA ASP A 105 -5.23 -5.76 -3.47
C ASP A 105 -6.37 -6.77 -3.64
N LEU A 106 -7.59 -6.29 -3.88
CA LEU A 106 -8.77 -7.11 -4.15
C LEU A 106 -8.65 -7.89 -5.48
N GLU A 107 -8.16 -7.24 -6.54
CA GLU A 107 -7.87 -7.87 -7.83
C GLU A 107 -6.78 -8.96 -7.69
N ILE A 108 -5.67 -8.64 -7.00
CA ILE A 108 -4.55 -9.56 -6.76
C ILE A 108 -5.00 -10.77 -5.91
N ARG A 109 -5.91 -10.58 -4.95
CA ARG A 109 -6.49 -11.67 -4.14
C ARG A 109 -7.52 -12.52 -4.89
N GLY A 110 -7.92 -12.11 -6.10
CA GLY A 110 -8.78 -12.93 -6.96
C GLY A 110 -10.29 -12.71 -6.75
N ALA A 111 -10.73 -11.54 -6.31
CA ALA A 111 -12.17 -11.24 -6.23
C ALA A 111 -12.90 -11.25 -7.60
N GLY A 112 -12.18 -11.45 -8.71
CA GLY A 112 -12.78 -11.90 -9.97
C GLY A 112 -13.54 -13.23 -9.87
N SER A 113 -13.37 -14.02 -8.79
CA SER A 113 -14.15 -15.25 -8.59
C SER A 113 -15.51 -15.05 -7.90
N VAL A 114 -15.84 -13.85 -7.42
CA VAL A 114 -17.15 -13.59 -6.78
C VAL A 114 -18.30 -13.71 -7.80
N LEU A 115 -17.99 -13.57 -9.11
CA LEU A 115 -18.94 -13.73 -10.22
C LEU A 115 -18.88 -15.10 -10.93
N GLY A 116 -18.33 -16.13 -10.27
CA GLY A 116 -18.49 -17.51 -10.70
C GLY A 116 -17.19 -18.20 -11.10
N GLN A 117 -17.06 -19.44 -10.62
CA GLN A 117 -16.08 -20.39 -11.14
C GLN A 117 -16.42 -20.67 -12.59
N SER A 118 -15.43 -20.48 -13.48
CA SER A 118 -15.15 -21.25 -14.71
C SER A 118 -14.70 -20.33 -15.85
N GLN A 119 -13.58 -20.70 -16.47
CA GLN A 119 -13.24 -20.37 -17.86
C GLN A 119 -12.39 -19.10 -18.12
N SER A 120 -11.07 -19.32 -18.02
CA SER A 120 -10.04 -18.93 -19.00
C SER A 120 -10.16 -17.58 -19.73
N GLY A 121 -9.23 -16.68 -19.41
CA GLY A 121 -8.26 -16.19 -20.41
C GLY A 121 -8.48 -14.80 -21.03
N HIS A 122 -9.70 -14.26 -21.08
CA HIS A 122 -9.94 -12.92 -21.65
C HIS A 122 -11.10 -12.12 -21.03
N LEU A 123 -12.03 -12.75 -20.30
CA LEU A 123 -13.15 -12.03 -19.67
C LEU A 123 -12.80 -11.33 -18.35
N ALA A 124 -11.73 -11.77 -17.67
CA ALA A 124 -11.38 -11.25 -16.34
C ALA A 124 -10.94 -9.77 -16.35
N SER A 125 -10.42 -9.26 -17.47
CA SER A 125 -10.00 -7.85 -17.57
C SER A 125 -11.17 -6.89 -17.82
N VAL A 126 -12.30 -7.37 -18.35
CA VAL A 126 -13.40 -6.50 -18.78
C VAL A 126 -14.44 -6.29 -17.68
N GLY A 127 -14.58 -7.24 -16.74
CA GLY A 127 -15.66 -7.20 -15.75
C GLY A 127 -15.63 -5.99 -14.83
N TYR A 128 -14.44 -5.61 -14.33
CA TYR A 128 -14.33 -4.52 -13.36
C TYR A 128 -14.40 -3.13 -14.00
N ASP A 129 -13.70 -2.93 -15.12
CA ASP A 129 -13.78 -1.67 -15.87
C ASP A 129 -15.20 -1.42 -16.38
N MET A 130 -15.90 -2.47 -16.82
CA MET A 130 -17.31 -2.39 -17.18
C MET A 130 -18.20 -2.07 -15.98
N TYR A 131 -17.92 -2.63 -14.80
CA TYR A 131 -18.65 -2.29 -13.57
C TYR A 131 -18.48 -0.82 -13.18
N ILE A 132 -17.24 -0.29 -13.19
CA ILE A 132 -16.99 1.14 -12.94
C ILE A 132 -17.70 2.00 -13.98
N LYS A 133 -17.66 1.62 -15.26
CA LYS A 133 -18.33 2.35 -16.33
C LYS A 133 -19.84 2.43 -16.09
N LEU A 134 -20.48 1.29 -15.83
CA LEU A 134 -21.92 1.22 -15.54
C LEU A 134 -22.31 1.98 -14.27
N LEU A 135 -21.46 1.94 -13.23
CA LEU A 135 -21.68 2.68 -11.99
C LEU A 135 -21.61 4.20 -12.23
N ASN A 136 -20.61 4.66 -12.98
CA ASN A 136 -20.49 6.06 -13.36
C ASN A 136 -21.68 6.52 -14.22
N GLU A 137 -22.12 5.71 -15.18
CA GLU A 137 -23.32 6.00 -15.97
C GLU A 137 -24.58 6.12 -15.10
N ALA A 138 -24.73 5.25 -14.10
CA ALA A 138 -25.86 5.30 -13.16
C ALA A 138 -25.83 6.56 -12.28
N ILE A 139 -24.65 6.95 -11.78
CA ILE A 139 -24.47 8.18 -10.99
C ILE A 139 -24.76 9.43 -11.84
N LEU A 140 -24.25 9.47 -13.08
CA LEU A 140 -24.48 10.59 -14.00
C LEU A 140 -25.96 10.75 -14.33
N LYS A 141 -26.67 9.63 -14.59
CA LYS A 141 -28.14 9.62 -14.76
C LYS A 141 -28.87 10.16 -13.54
N GLN A 142 -28.46 9.76 -12.33
CA GLN A 142 -29.07 10.24 -11.08
C GLN A 142 -28.81 11.74 -10.83
N GLN A 143 -27.66 12.26 -11.29
CA GLN A 143 -27.31 13.68 -11.24
C GLN A 143 -27.90 14.50 -12.40
N GLY A 144 -28.68 13.88 -13.30
CA GLY A 144 -29.30 14.54 -14.45
C GLY A 144 -28.30 14.95 -15.55
N LYS A 145 -27.10 14.36 -15.58
CA LYS A 145 -26.08 14.60 -16.60
C LYS A 145 -26.09 13.46 -17.61
N ALA A 146 -25.96 13.77 -18.90
CA ALA A 146 -25.87 12.74 -19.93
C ALA A 146 -24.53 11.99 -19.82
N PRO A 147 -24.52 10.66 -19.89
CA PRO A 147 -23.28 9.89 -20.02
C PRO A 147 -22.65 10.14 -21.40
N GLU A 148 -21.32 10.31 -21.45
CA GLU A 148 -20.54 10.26 -22.69
C GLU A 148 -20.18 8.81 -23.07
#